data_AF-A0A2W5K7P6-F1
#
_entry.id   AF-A0A2W5K7P6-F1
#
_cell.length_a   1.000
_cell.length_b   1.000
_cell.length_c   1.000
_cell.angle_alpha   90.00
_cell.angle_beta   90.00
_cell.angle_gamma   90.00
#
_symmetry.space_group_name_H-M   'P 1'
#
loop_
_entity.id
_entity.type
_entity.pdbx_description
1 polymer ?
#
loop_
_entity_poly.entity_id
_entity_poly.type
_entity_poly.pdbx_seq_one_letter_code
_entity_poly.pdbx_strand_id
1 'polypeptide(L)'
;MRKPPVEIVSSTLAVTTLFYPWHLPVWAIFVAWAGTFAAGGPKPEVLRKIWPCMLLGNCTACLIVVLFGLASQNLSGTALTVAQCVILFCLNGGMMALGRFEPLSFIPGMFFGFASFFATYFGGFGPTPKDPVIALASVAAMNALGPIYAILTAKLGAHHHPASHAAPASAPARP
;
A
#
# COMPACT_ATOMS: atom_id res chain seq x y z
N MET A 1 -5.13 31.20 9.91
CA MET A 1 -4.57 30.30 10.94
C MET A 1 -3.38 29.56 10.37
N ARG A 2 -2.27 29.41 11.11
CA ARG A 2 -1.08 28.67 10.68
C ARG A 2 -1.39 27.17 10.75
N LYS A 3 -1.05 26.40 9.72
CA LYS A 3 -1.26 24.94 9.74
C LYS A 3 -0.35 24.29 10.81
N PRO A 4 -0.82 23.30 11.57
CA PRO A 4 0.02 22.55 12.51
C PRO A 4 1.10 21.73 11.77
N PRO A 5 2.20 21.37 12.45
CA PRO A 5 3.22 20.46 11.89
C PRO A 5 2.63 19.13 11.40
N VAL A 6 3.23 18.55 10.37
CA VAL A 6 2.75 17.32 9.71
C VAL A 6 2.73 16.12 10.66
N GLU A 7 3.61 16.13 11.66
CA GLU A 7 3.74 15.11 12.71
C GLU A 7 2.50 15.10 13.60
N ILE A 8 1.96 16.28 13.95
CA ILE A 8 0.74 16.39 14.77
C ILE A 8 -0.48 15.88 13.99
N VAL A 9 -0.60 16.27 12.72
CA VAL A 9 -1.73 15.86 11.87
C VAL A 9 -1.69 14.36 11.63
N SER A 10 -0.54 13.83 11.21
CA SER A 10 -0.38 12.40 10.92
C SER A 10 -0.59 11.55 12.18
N SER A 11 -0.08 11.99 13.33
CA SER A 11 -0.30 11.30 14.61
C SER A 11 -1.78 11.31 15.02
N THR A 12 -2.47 12.44 14.81
CA THR A 12 -3.91 12.55 15.10
C THR A 12 -4.72 11.60 14.23
N LEU A 13 -4.43 11.58 12.92
CA LEU A 13 -5.07 10.62 12.00
C LEU A 13 -4.76 9.18 12.39
N ALA A 14 -3.53 8.87 12.81
CA ALA A 14 -3.19 7.54 13.32
C ALA A 14 -4.01 7.17 14.57
N VAL A 15 -4.23 8.09 15.52
CA VAL A 15 -5.10 7.83 16.67
C VAL A 15 -6.52 7.48 16.24
N THR A 16 -7.05 8.10 15.18
CA THR A 16 -8.39 7.77 14.69
C THR A 16 -8.54 6.32 14.25
N THR A 17 -7.44 5.65 13.91
CA THR A 17 -7.51 4.23 13.51
C THR A 17 -7.84 3.29 14.66
N LEU A 18 -7.64 3.71 15.91
CA LEU A 18 -7.98 2.90 17.09
C LEU A 18 -9.49 2.66 17.24
N PHE A 19 -10.31 3.48 16.58
CA PHE A 19 -11.78 3.38 16.66
C PHE A 19 -12.40 2.52 15.57
N TYR A 20 -11.61 1.92 14.66
CA TYR A 20 -12.16 1.00 13.67
C TYR A 20 -12.57 -0.34 14.32
N PRO A 21 -13.82 -0.79 14.13
CA PRO A 21 -14.28 -2.05 14.69
C PRO A 21 -13.77 -3.27 13.90
N TRP A 22 -14.18 -4.46 14.31
CA TRP A 22 -14.02 -5.73 13.57
C TRP A 22 -12.59 -6.15 13.24
N HIS A 23 -11.63 -5.74 14.06
CA HIS A 23 -10.23 -6.13 13.92
C HIS A 23 -9.70 -5.88 12.50
N LEU A 24 -10.11 -4.76 11.89
CA LEU A 24 -9.70 -4.39 10.53
C LEU A 24 -8.18 -4.16 10.46
N PRO A 25 -7.54 -4.41 9.30
CA PRO A 25 -6.11 -4.24 9.12
C PRO A 25 -5.75 -2.76 8.99
N VAL A 26 -5.90 -1.99 10.07
CA VAL A 26 -5.69 -0.52 10.06
C VAL A 26 -4.29 -0.12 9.62
N TRP A 27 -3.31 -1.01 9.78
CA TRP A 27 -1.96 -0.82 9.28
C TRP A 27 -1.88 -0.70 7.75
N ALA A 28 -2.85 -1.26 7.01
CA ALA A 28 -2.95 -1.11 5.55
C ALA A 28 -3.27 0.34 5.13
N ILE A 29 -3.88 1.13 6.02
CA ILE A 29 -4.03 2.58 5.86
C ILE A 29 -2.64 3.23 5.82
N PHE A 30 -1.75 2.89 6.76
CA PHE A 30 -0.39 3.45 6.82
C PHE A 30 0.47 3.05 5.63
N VAL A 31 0.36 1.80 5.17
CA VAL A 31 1.06 1.33 3.96
C VAL A 31 0.63 2.15 2.74
N ALA A 32 -0.67 2.33 2.53
CA ALA A 32 -1.18 3.08 1.41
C ALA A 32 -0.92 4.60 1.53
N TRP A 33 -0.96 5.14 2.75
CA TRP A 33 -0.57 6.52 3.07
C TRP A 33 0.90 6.78 2.73
N ALA A 34 1.80 5.93 3.20
CA ALA A 34 3.24 6.03 2.94
C ALA A 34 3.53 5.85 1.44
N GLY A 35 2.89 4.87 0.80
CA GLY A 35 2.97 4.64 -0.63
C GLY A 35 2.53 5.85 -1.45
N THR A 36 1.49 6.56 -1.00
CA THR A 36 1.01 7.79 -1.68
C THR A 36 2.07 8.88 -1.65
N PHE A 37 2.73 9.10 -0.52
CA PHE A 37 3.83 10.08 -0.43
C PHE A 37 5.08 9.62 -1.21
N ALA A 38 5.43 8.34 -1.15
CA ALA A 38 6.53 7.77 -1.92
C ALA A 38 6.32 7.90 -3.43
N ALA A 39 5.06 7.86 -3.90
CA ALA A 39 4.70 8.05 -5.30
C ALA A 39 4.64 9.52 -5.75
N GLY A 40 5.01 10.49 -4.89
CA GLY A 40 5.03 11.91 -5.22
C GLY A 40 3.92 12.74 -4.57
N GLY A 41 3.23 12.18 -3.57
CA GLY A 41 2.20 12.86 -2.78
C GLY A 41 0.78 12.66 -3.29
N PRO A 42 -0.24 13.14 -2.54
CA PRO A 42 -1.66 12.91 -2.82
C PRO A 42 -2.19 13.80 -3.96
N LYS A 43 -1.60 13.68 -5.15
CA LYS A 43 -2.03 14.37 -6.38
C LYS A 43 -2.99 13.47 -7.18
N PRO A 44 -3.97 14.02 -7.90
CA PRO A 44 -4.92 13.20 -8.68
C PRO A 44 -4.24 12.22 -9.66
N GLU A 45 -3.13 12.62 -10.28
CA GLU A 45 -2.31 11.77 -11.15
C GLU A 45 -1.69 10.57 -10.42
N VAL A 46 -1.20 10.77 -9.20
CA VAL A 46 -0.62 9.72 -8.35
C VAL A 46 -1.73 8.78 -7.87
N LEU A 47 -2.86 9.33 -7.43
CA LEU A 47 -3.98 8.55 -6.92
C LEU A 47 -4.59 7.62 -7.98
N ARG A 48 -4.67 8.10 -9.24
CA ARG A 48 -5.11 7.29 -10.38
C ARG A 48 -4.18 6.13 -10.70
N LYS A 49 -2.89 6.21 -10.34
CA LYS A 49 -1.91 5.14 -10.56
C LYS A 49 -1.82 4.20 -9.38
N ILE A 50 -1.75 4.73 -8.15
CA ILE A 50 -1.51 3.92 -6.96
C ILE A 50 -2.70 3.00 -6.64
N TRP A 51 -3.93 3.52 -6.76
CA TRP A 51 -5.13 2.75 -6.42
C TRP A 51 -5.29 1.46 -7.24
N PRO A 52 -5.28 1.49 -8.59
CA PRO A 52 -5.40 0.26 -9.37
C PRO A 52 -4.22 -0.68 -9.16
N CYS A 53 -2.99 -0.16 -8.96
CA CYS A 53 -1.84 -1.00 -8.65
C CYS A 53 -2.03 -1.76 -7.33
N MET A 54 -2.44 -1.08 -6.27
CA MET A 54 -2.67 -1.69 -4.96
C MET A 54 -3.81 -2.71 -5.00
N LEU A 55 -4.92 -2.37 -5.66
CA LEU A 55 -6.05 -3.30 -5.80
C LEU A 55 -5.65 -4.55 -6.60
N LEU A 56 -4.89 -4.39 -7.68
CA LEU A 56 -4.34 -5.52 -8.42
C LEU A 56 -3.46 -6.40 -7.52
N GLY A 57 -2.58 -5.80 -6.71
CA GLY A 57 -1.78 -6.52 -5.73
C GLY A 57 -2.61 -7.33 -4.73
N ASN A 58 -3.65 -6.72 -4.17
CA ASN A 58 -4.58 -7.37 -3.27
C ASN A 58 -5.27 -8.58 -3.93
N CYS A 59 -5.78 -8.40 -5.15
CA CYS A 59 -6.46 -9.45 -5.89
C CYS A 59 -5.52 -10.61 -6.28
N THR A 60 -4.31 -10.30 -6.73
CA THR A 60 -3.30 -11.31 -7.07
C THR A 60 -2.91 -12.13 -5.83
N ALA A 61 -2.68 -11.47 -4.69
CA ALA A 61 -2.37 -12.15 -3.44
C ALA A 61 -3.52 -13.04 -2.94
N CYS A 62 -4.76 -12.57 -3.07
CA CYS A 62 -5.96 -13.38 -2.79
C CYS A 62 -6.03 -14.63 -3.67
N LEU A 63 -5.84 -14.47 -4.97
CA LEU A 63 -5.81 -15.60 -5.90
C LEU A 63 -4.72 -16.61 -5.54
N ILE A 64 -3.52 -16.15 -5.16
CA ILE A 64 -2.43 -17.03 -4.70
C ILE A 64 -2.86 -17.84 -3.48
N VAL A 65 -3.46 -17.20 -2.47
CA VAL A 65 -3.92 -17.90 -1.27
C VAL A 65 -5.01 -18.93 -1.58
N VAL A 66 -5.96 -18.60 -2.46
CA VAL A 66 -6.99 -19.55 -2.91
C VAL A 66 -6.35 -20.75 -3.60
N LEU A 67 -5.40 -20.52 -4.52
CA LEU A 67 -4.71 -21.60 -5.23
C LEU A 67 -3.81 -22.43 -4.30
N PHE A 68 -3.20 -21.83 -3.28
CA PHE A 68 -2.48 -22.57 -2.24
C PHE A 68 -3.43 -23.51 -1.48
N GLY A 69 -4.62 -23.03 -1.13
CA GLY A 69 -5.66 -23.84 -0.50
C GLY A 69 -6.07 -25.02 -1.38
N LEU A 70 -6.36 -24.77 -2.67
CA LEU A 70 -6.71 -25.82 -3.62
C LEU A 70 -5.57 -26.84 -3.83
N ALA A 71 -4.32 -26.40 -3.92
CA ALA A 71 -3.17 -27.29 -4.01
C ALA A 71 -3.04 -28.18 -2.77
N SER A 72 -3.28 -27.62 -1.57
CA SER A 72 -3.18 -28.36 -0.30
C SER A 72 -4.24 -29.46 -0.13
N GLN A 73 -5.33 -29.42 -0.90
CA GLN A 73 -6.33 -30.49 -0.92
C GLN A 73 -5.83 -31.75 -1.62
N ASN A 74 -4.84 -31.62 -2.52
CA ASN A 74 -4.38 -32.70 -3.39
C ASN A 74 -2.89 -33.05 -3.20
N LEU A 75 -2.10 -32.14 -2.64
CA LEU A 75 -0.65 -32.26 -2.47
C LEU A 75 -0.25 -32.04 -1.02
N SER A 76 0.84 -32.66 -0.60
CA SER A 76 1.45 -32.47 0.73
C SER A 76 2.98 -32.52 0.66
N GLY A 77 3.64 -32.16 1.78
CA GLY A 77 5.10 -32.18 1.89
C GLY A 77 5.81 -31.33 0.82
N THR A 78 6.92 -31.85 0.28
CA THR A 78 7.73 -31.16 -0.74
C THR A 78 6.94 -30.87 -2.02
N ALA A 79 6.04 -31.76 -2.43
CA ALA A 79 5.23 -31.55 -3.63
C ALA A 79 4.32 -30.32 -3.49
N LEU A 80 3.71 -30.12 -2.32
CA LEU A 80 2.94 -28.92 -2.01
C LEU A 80 3.81 -27.66 -2.03
N THR A 81 5.00 -27.71 -1.42
CA THR A 81 5.93 -26.58 -1.42
C THR A 81 6.32 -26.16 -2.84
N VAL A 82 6.64 -27.13 -3.71
CA VAL A 82 6.95 -26.86 -5.12
C VAL A 82 5.75 -26.23 -5.84
N ALA A 83 4.54 -26.77 -5.64
CA ALA A 83 3.33 -26.20 -6.23
C ALA A 83 3.10 -24.75 -5.77
N GLN A 84 3.28 -24.46 -4.48
CA GLN A 84 3.18 -23.10 -3.94
C GLN A 84 4.23 -22.16 -4.52
N CYS A 85 5.48 -22.61 -4.68
CA CYS A 85 6.53 -21.84 -5.35
C CYS A 85 6.15 -21.50 -6.80
N VAL A 86 5.63 -22.47 -7.56
CA VAL A 86 5.20 -22.26 -8.96
C VAL A 86 4.03 -21.28 -9.04
N ILE A 87 2.99 -21.46 -8.21
CA ILE A 87 1.83 -20.55 -8.16
C ILE A 87 2.28 -19.12 -7.85
N LEU A 88 3.10 -18.95 -6.81
CA LEU A 88 3.61 -17.64 -6.40
C LEU A 88 4.46 -17.01 -7.49
N PHE A 89 5.39 -17.75 -8.09
CA PHE A 89 6.26 -17.25 -9.15
C PHE A 89 5.45 -16.78 -10.36
N CYS A 90 4.52 -17.60 -10.84
CA CYS A 90 3.71 -17.29 -12.02
C CYS A 90 2.80 -16.07 -11.78
N LEU A 91 2.09 -16.02 -10.65
CA LEU A 91 1.15 -14.93 -10.38
C LEU A 91 1.85 -13.63 -9.99
N ASN A 92 2.92 -13.68 -9.20
CA ASN A 92 3.72 -12.50 -8.86
C ASN A 92 4.44 -11.94 -10.10
N GLY A 93 5.07 -12.82 -10.90
CA GLY A 93 5.70 -12.43 -12.16
C GLY A 93 4.69 -11.87 -13.16
N GLY A 94 3.51 -12.49 -13.27
CA GLY A 94 2.41 -12.02 -14.10
C GLY A 94 1.91 -10.64 -13.69
N MET A 95 1.69 -10.41 -12.39
CA MET A 95 1.32 -9.10 -11.85
C MET A 95 2.37 -8.03 -12.19
N MET A 96 3.65 -8.30 -11.96
CA MET A 96 4.73 -7.37 -12.30
C MET A 96 4.82 -7.10 -13.81
N ALA A 97 4.54 -8.10 -14.65
CA ALA A 97 4.52 -7.95 -16.10
C ALA A 97 3.42 -6.98 -16.57
N LEU A 98 2.31 -6.86 -15.83
CA LEU A 98 1.27 -5.85 -16.08
C LEU A 98 1.77 -4.42 -15.83
N GLY A 99 2.89 -4.25 -15.11
CA GLY A 99 3.55 -2.95 -14.93
C GLY A 99 4.07 -2.32 -16.22
N ARG A 100 4.03 -3.04 -17.35
CA ARG A 100 4.31 -2.49 -18.68
C ARG A 100 3.19 -1.60 -19.22
N PHE A 101 1.98 -1.69 -18.67
CA PHE A 101 0.87 -0.81 -19.03
C PHE A 101 0.92 0.47 -18.19
N GLU A 102 0.81 1.63 -18.85
CA GLU A 102 0.95 2.94 -18.20
C GLU A 102 0.09 3.13 -16.93
N PRO A 103 -1.20 2.71 -16.88
CA PRO A 103 -2.02 2.86 -15.69
C PRO A 103 -1.54 2.01 -14.50
N LEU A 104 -0.76 0.97 -14.77
CA LEU A 104 -0.28 -0.03 -13.82
C LEU A 104 1.24 0.07 -13.61
N SER A 105 1.89 1.12 -14.12
CA SER A 105 3.35 1.21 -14.14
C SER A 105 4.00 1.39 -12.77
N PHE A 106 3.21 1.63 -11.71
CA PHE A 106 3.71 1.78 -10.35
C PHE A 106 3.79 0.41 -9.64
N ILE A 107 4.76 -0.40 -10.06
CA ILE A 107 5.03 -1.74 -9.51
C ILE A 107 5.13 -1.76 -7.97
N PRO A 108 5.77 -0.79 -7.29
CA PRO A 108 5.77 -0.76 -5.82
C PRO A 108 4.35 -0.75 -5.22
N GLY A 109 3.40 -0.08 -5.87
CA GLY A 109 1.99 -0.09 -5.48
C GLY A 109 1.36 -1.48 -5.51
N MET A 110 1.71 -2.30 -6.51
CA MET A 110 1.28 -3.70 -6.56
C MET A 110 1.79 -4.47 -5.34
N PHE A 111 3.05 -4.28 -4.96
CA PHE A 111 3.63 -4.93 -3.78
C PHE A 111 3.05 -4.43 -2.47
N PHE A 112 2.68 -3.15 -2.38
CA PHE A 112 1.98 -2.61 -1.21
C PHE A 112 0.65 -3.33 -0.99
N GLY A 113 -0.17 -3.46 -2.04
CA GLY A 113 -1.41 -4.25 -1.96
C GLY A 113 -1.14 -5.73 -1.66
N PHE A 114 -0.23 -6.35 -2.42
CA PHE A 114 0.12 -7.75 -2.24
C PHE A 114 0.50 -8.08 -0.79
N ALA A 115 1.45 -7.32 -0.21
CA ALA A 115 1.88 -7.51 1.17
C ALA A 115 0.75 -7.18 2.15
N SER A 116 -0.05 -6.16 1.85
CA SER A 116 -1.23 -5.81 2.64
C SER A 116 -2.21 -6.97 2.75
N PHE A 117 -2.51 -7.66 1.65
CA PHE A 117 -3.39 -8.81 1.68
C PHE A 117 -2.80 -9.98 2.48
N PHE A 118 -1.53 -10.35 2.23
CA PHE A 118 -0.89 -11.47 2.92
C PHE A 118 -0.91 -11.28 4.44
N ALA A 119 -0.49 -10.10 4.93
CA ALA A 119 -0.52 -9.84 6.37
C ALA A 119 -1.95 -9.76 6.92
N THR A 120 -2.95 -9.34 6.12
CA THR A 120 -4.35 -9.36 6.55
C THR A 120 -4.85 -10.80 6.73
N TYR A 121 -4.65 -11.63 5.71
CA TYR A 121 -5.12 -13.02 5.71
C TYR A 121 -4.42 -13.87 6.76
N PHE A 122 -3.08 -13.90 6.74
CA PHE A 122 -2.30 -14.73 7.66
C PHE A 122 -2.26 -14.18 9.08
N GLY A 123 -2.42 -12.86 9.25
CA GLY A 123 -2.56 -12.21 10.56
C GLY A 123 -3.94 -12.38 11.19
N GLY A 124 -4.93 -12.92 10.46
CA GLY A 124 -6.28 -13.14 10.97
C GLY A 124 -7.10 -11.85 11.16
N PHE A 125 -6.81 -10.81 10.37
CA PHE A 125 -7.53 -9.54 10.41
C PHE A 125 -8.89 -9.61 9.68
N GLY A 126 -9.83 -8.77 10.10
CA GLY A 126 -11.18 -8.68 9.56
C GLY A 126 -12.23 -9.47 10.36
N PRO A 127 -13.52 -9.31 10.01
CA PRO A 127 -14.64 -9.88 10.77
C PRO A 127 -14.73 -11.41 10.69
N THR A 128 -14.13 -12.03 9.67
CA THR A 128 -14.06 -13.47 9.49
C THR A 128 -12.62 -13.86 9.19
N PRO A 129 -11.81 -14.16 10.22
CA PRO A 129 -10.40 -14.48 10.05
C PRO A 129 -10.19 -15.66 9.09
N LYS A 130 -9.15 -15.56 8.24
CA LYS A 130 -8.76 -16.58 7.25
C LYS A 130 -9.80 -16.90 6.16
N ASP A 131 -10.85 -16.09 6.02
CA ASP A 131 -11.64 -16.06 4.80
C ASP A 131 -10.96 -15.13 3.77
N PRO A 132 -10.57 -15.63 2.58
CA PRO A 132 -9.81 -14.86 1.61
C PRO A 132 -10.61 -13.70 1.00
N VAL A 133 -11.93 -13.84 0.86
CA VAL A 133 -12.80 -12.80 0.30
C VAL A 133 -13.01 -11.70 1.32
N ILE A 134 -13.23 -12.06 2.58
CA ILE A 134 -13.38 -11.09 3.67
C ILE A 134 -12.06 -10.36 3.95
N ALA A 135 -10.92 -11.07 3.89
CA ALA A 135 -9.60 -10.45 3.97
C ALA A 135 -9.38 -9.46 2.82
N LEU A 136 -9.76 -9.82 1.59
CA LEU A 136 -9.66 -8.95 0.41
C LEU A 136 -10.51 -7.69 0.56
N ALA A 137 -11.77 -7.84 0.98
CA ALA A 137 -12.66 -6.70 1.20
C ALA A 137 -12.14 -5.78 2.32
N SER A 138 -11.71 -6.37 3.44
CA SER A 138 -11.20 -5.64 4.60
C SER A 138 -9.94 -4.83 4.24
N VAL A 139 -8.98 -5.47 3.56
CA VAL A 139 -7.73 -4.82 3.19
C VAL A 139 -7.92 -3.79 2.09
N ALA A 140 -8.75 -4.06 1.08
CA ALA A 140 -9.03 -3.11 0.01
C ALA A 140 -9.68 -1.84 0.58
N ALA A 141 -10.62 -1.98 1.52
CA ALA A 141 -11.23 -0.85 2.21
C ALA A 141 -10.19 -0.03 3.00
N MET A 142 -9.31 -0.67 3.77
CA MET A 142 -8.27 0.02 4.53
C MET A 142 -7.20 0.66 3.63
N ASN A 143 -6.79 0.00 2.54
CA ASN A 143 -5.89 0.62 1.56
C ASN A 143 -6.53 1.85 0.90
N ALA A 144 -7.85 1.85 0.64
CA ALA A 144 -8.55 3.01 0.07
C ALA A 144 -8.53 4.23 1.00
N LEU A 145 -8.54 4.00 2.31
CA LEU A 145 -8.46 5.07 3.31
C LEU A 145 -7.07 5.71 3.37
N GLY A 146 -5.99 4.99 3.02
CA GLY A 146 -4.63 5.54 3.07
C GLY A 146 -4.43 6.79 2.21
N PRO A 147 -4.82 6.80 0.92
CA PRO A 147 -4.85 8.00 0.08
C PRO A 147 -5.67 9.14 0.68
N ILE A 148 -6.81 8.82 1.31
CA ILE A 148 -7.65 9.83 1.99
C ILE A 148 -6.87 10.45 3.15
N TYR A 149 -6.21 9.63 3.96
CA TYR A 149 -5.36 10.09 5.05
C TYR A 149 -4.19 10.94 4.51
N ALA A 150 -3.60 10.56 3.38
CA ALA A 150 -2.52 11.33 2.76
C ALA A 150 -3.01 12.71 2.29
N ILE A 151 -4.20 12.77 1.67
CA ILE A 151 -4.85 14.03 1.31
C ILE A 151 -5.07 14.90 2.56
N LEU A 152 -5.60 14.32 3.64
CA LEU A 152 -5.86 15.04 4.89
C LEU A 152 -4.55 15.55 5.51
N THR A 153 -3.50 14.72 5.55
CA THR A 153 -2.16 15.12 6.00
C THR A 153 -1.66 16.31 5.19
N ALA A 154 -1.76 16.29 3.87
CA ALA A 154 -1.28 17.39 3.03
C ALA A 154 -2.13 18.67 3.13
N LYS A 155 -3.45 18.52 3.31
CA LYS A 155 -4.35 19.67 3.44
C LYS A 155 -4.22 20.35 4.80
N LEU A 156 -4.10 19.56 5.87
CA LEU A 156 -4.13 20.06 7.25
C LEU A 156 -2.73 20.36 7.81
N GLY A 157 -1.69 19.69 7.32
CA GLY A 157 -0.32 19.87 7.78
C GLY A 157 0.42 21.04 7.14
N ALA A 158 1.33 21.65 7.89
CA ALA A 158 2.36 22.52 7.35
C ALA A 158 3.45 21.64 6.71
N HIS A 159 3.61 21.76 5.39
CA HIS A 159 4.75 21.15 4.72
C HIS A 159 5.99 22.00 4.98
N HIS A 160 7.03 21.39 5.55
CA HIS A 160 8.37 21.97 5.47
C HIS A 160 8.75 21.97 3.98
N HIS A 161 8.65 23.11 3.32
CA HIS A 161 9.54 23.35 2.19
C HIS A 161 10.94 23.31 2.79
N PRO A 162 11.85 22.41 2.36
CA PRO A 162 13.25 22.65 2.61
C PRO A 162 13.50 24.03 2.02
N ALA A 163 13.89 24.99 2.86
CA ALA A 163 14.29 26.30 2.40
C ALA A 163 15.24 26.06 1.24
N SER A 164 14.88 26.60 0.06
CA SER A 164 15.76 26.68 -1.10
C SER A 164 17.16 26.94 -0.58
N HIS A 165 18.10 26.04 -0.86
CA HIS A 165 19.51 26.34 -0.69
C HIS A 165 19.74 27.67 -1.39
N ALA A 166 19.85 28.74 -0.62
CA ALA A 166 20.31 30.02 -1.09
C ALA A 166 21.69 29.71 -1.68
N ALA A 167 21.78 29.75 -3.01
CA ALA A 167 23.05 29.66 -3.68
C ALA A 167 23.99 30.68 -3.01
N PRO A 168 25.19 30.28 -2.57
CA PRO A 168 26.14 31.25 -2.06
C PRO A 168 26.38 32.29 -3.17
N ALA A 169 26.19 33.56 -2.81
CA ALA A 169 26.42 34.68 -3.70
C ALA A 169 27.79 34.55 -4.38
N SER A 170 27.79 34.74 -5.70
CA SER A 170 28.97 34.83 -6.56
C SER A 170 30.12 35.57 -5.87
N ALA A 171 31.24 34.90 -5.69
CA ALA A 171 32.49 35.55 -5.30
C ALA A 171 32.94 36.52 -6.41
N PRO A 172 33.43 37.72 -6.08
CA PRO A 172 33.90 38.66 -7.08
C PRO A 172 35.15 38.11 -7.77
N ALA A 173 35.18 38.26 -9.11
CA ALA A 173 36.35 37.97 -9.92
C ALA A 173 37.57 38.72 -9.38
N ARG A 174 38.67 37.99 -9.14
CA ARG A 174 39.96 38.62 -8.85
C ARG A 174 40.60 39.13 -10.16
N PRO A 175 41.29 40.28 -10.11
CA PRO A 175 41.98 40.87 -11.26
C PRO A 175 43.15 40.03 -11.76
#